data_AF-A0A1C7DV62-F1
#
_entry.id   AF-A0A1C7DV62-F1
#
_cell.length_a   1.000
_cell.length_b   1.000
_cell.length_c   1.000
_cell.angle_alpha   90.00
_cell.angle_beta   90.00
_cell.angle_gamma   90.00
#
_symmetry.space_group_name_H-M   'P 1'
#
loop_
_entity.id
_entity.type
_entity.pdbx_description
1 polymer ?
#
loop_
_entity_poly.entity_id
_entity_poly.type
_entity_poly.pdbx_seq_one_letter_code
_entity_poly.pdbx_strand_id
1 'polypeptide(L)'
;MTQFNFRFQKILDLKENEKGFAQIQMAEAMKQHEVGHQRNRIIQKKINEAEQFKNTKQQSGINISELRMLEDYIYQLQDESLSSKRELEHLQKKVSTSQGLLQKKAQEEKTWENLKEQKLTHFQEESKAAEQSFFDEMASTRFYRLTKANNLAEGT
;
A
#
# COMPACT_ATOMS: atom_id res chain seq x y z
N MET A 1 17.84 -28.04 -18.89
CA MET A 1 17.82 -26.57 -18.83
C MET A 1 17.69 -26.17 -17.37
N THR A 2 18.62 -25.36 -16.87
CA THR A 2 18.56 -24.82 -15.50
C THR A 2 17.36 -23.90 -15.36
N GLN A 3 16.62 -23.97 -14.26
CA GLN A 3 15.53 -23.04 -13.98
C GLN A 3 16.09 -21.69 -13.48
N PHE A 4 15.41 -20.59 -13.79
CA PHE A 4 15.77 -19.28 -13.28
C PHE A 4 15.65 -19.24 -11.75
N ASN A 5 16.71 -18.78 -11.07
CA ASN A 5 16.70 -18.56 -9.63
C ASN A 5 17.11 -17.12 -9.33
N PHE A 6 16.17 -16.36 -8.76
CA PHE A 6 16.46 -15.00 -8.33
C PHE A 6 17.15 -14.99 -6.97
N ARG A 7 18.45 -14.67 -6.96
CA ARG A 7 19.28 -14.65 -5.74
C ARG A 7 18.74 -13.78 -4.59
N PHE A 8 17.89 -12.79 -4.89
CA PHE A 8 17.31 -11.90 -3.89
C PHE A 8 15.83 -12.18 -3.59
N GLN A 9 15.32 -13.38 -3.92
CA GLN A 9 13.91 -13.72 -3.71
C GLN A 9 13.46 -13.47 -2.26
N LYS A 10 14.26 -13.88 -1.27
CA LYS A 10 13.94 -13.64 0.15
C LYS A 10 13.83 -12.15 0.51
N ILE A 11 14.59 -11.28 -0.16
CA ILE A 11 14.51 -9.84 0.06
C ILE A 11 13.22 -9.29 -0.55
N LEU A 12 12.86 -9.75 -1.76
CA LEU A 12 11.59 -9.39 -2.39
C LEU A 12 10.40 -9.81 -1.51
N ASP A 13 10.38 -11.06 -1.02
CA ASP A 13 9.33 -11.56 -0.13
C ASP A 13 9.21 -10.72 1.16
N LEU A 14 10.36 -10.30 1.73
CA LEU A 14 10.37 -9.40 2.88
C LEU A 14 9.74 -8.03 2.54
N LYS A 15 10.02 -7.49 1.34
CA LYS A 15 9.47 -6.19 0.91
C LYS A 15 7.98 -6.23 0.62
N GLU A 16 7.49 -7.33 0.03
CA GLU A 16 6.05 -7.58 -0.13
C GLU A 16 5.35 -7.61 1.24
N ASN A 17 5.93 -8.31 2.22
CA ASN A 17 5.41 -8.35 3.58
C ASN A 17 5.42 -6.98 4.29
N GLU A 18 6.51 -6.21 4.16
CA GLU A 18 6.60 -4.85 4.73
C GLU A 18 5.54 -3.91 4.14
N LYS A 19 5.29 -4.00 2.82
CA LYS A 19 4.20 -3.27 2.16
C LYS A 19 2.84 -3.70 2.68
N GLY A 20 2.60 -5.02 2.79
CA GLY A 20 1.36 -5.56 3.34
C GLY A 20 1.09 -5.05 4.76
N PHE A 21 2.11 -5.01 5.61
CA PHE A 21 2.00 -4.46 6.96
C PHE A 21 1.69 -2.96 6.97
N ALA A 22 2.35 -2.18 6.10
CA ALA A 22 2.06 -0.75 5.94
C ALA A 22 0.61 -0.50 5.45
N GLN A 23 0.09 -1.38 4.59
CA GLN A 23 -1.29 -1.30 4.10
C GLN A 23 -2.31 -1.54 5.23
N ILE A 24 -2.06 -2.53 6.08
CA ILE A 24 -2.89 -2.79 7.26
C ILE A 24 -2.89 -1.57 8.21
N GLN A 25 -1.72 -1.00 8.49
CA GLN A 25 -1.62 0.20 9.34
C GLN A 25 -2.41 1.39 8.78
N MET A 26 -2.33 1.61 7.46
CA MET A 26 -3.09 2.68 6.81
C MET A 26 -4.60 2.42 6.91
N ALA A 27 -5.05 1.19 6.67
CA ALA A 27 -6.45 0.82 6.79
C ALA A 27 -6.98 1.03 8.23
N GLU A 28 -6.18 0.68 9.24
CA GLU A 28 -6.52 0.91 10.64
C GLU A 28 -6.61 2.42 10.97
N ALA A 29 -5.63 3.21 10.51
CA ALA A 29 -5.63 4.66 10.70
C ALA A 29 -6.86 5.32 10.06
N MET A 30 -7.23 4.90 8.84
CA MET A 30 -8.42 5.38 8.15
C MET A 30 -9.70 5.02 8.91
N LYS A 31 -9.79 3.79 9.42
CA LYS A 31 -10.93 3.35 10.24
C LYS A 31 -11.07 4.19 11.51
N GLN A 32 -9.97 4.44 12.21
CA GLN A 32 -9.97 5.27 13.41
C GLN A 32 -10.40 6.71 13.10
N HIS A 33 -9.91 7.28 12.00
CA HIS A 33 -10.30 8.61 11.54
C HIS A 33 -11.80 8.71 11.21
N GLU A 34 -12.35 7.73 10.51
CA GLU A 34 -13.79 7.67 10.20
C GLU A 34 -14.65 7.58 11.47
N VAL A 35 -14.28 6.72 12.41
CA VAL A 35 -14.95 6.63 13.72
C VAL A 35 -14.88 7.98 14.47
N GLY A 36 -13.72 8.65 14.44
CA GLY A 36 -13.55 9.99 15.01
C GLY A 36 -14.50 11.02 14.37
N HIS A 37 -14.68 10.96 13.05
CA HIS A 37 -15.59 11.86 12.34
C HIS A 37 -17.05 11.61 12.73
N GLN A 38 -17.45 10.34 12.84
CA GLN A 38 -18.79 9.97 13.28
C GLN A 38 -19.06 10.49 14.70
N ARG A 39 -18.11 10.32 15.63
CA ARG A 39 -18.21 10.87 16.99
C ARG A 39 -18.38 12.39 16.96
N ASN A 40 -17.55 13.10 16.19
CA ASN A 40 -17.63 14.56 16.09
C ASN A 40 -19.00 15.03 15.55
N ARG A 41 -19.53 14.35 14.52
CA ARG A 41 -20.88 14.63 13.98
C ARG A 41 -21.97 14.44 15.03
N ILE A 42 -21.88 13.39 15.85
CA ILE A 42 -22.83 13.13 16.93
C ILE A 42 -22.79 14.27 17.96
N ILE A 43 -21.60 14.72 18.36
CA ILE A 43 -21.45 15.85 19.30
C ILE A 43 -22.06 17.12 18.70
N GLN A 44 -21.75 17.45 17.45
CA GLN A 44 -22.31 18.63 16.79
C GLN A 44 -23.84 18.58 16.68
N LYS A 45 -24.39 17.39 16.41
CA LYS A 45 -25.84 17.18 16.40
C LYS A 45 -26.45 17.46 17.78
N LYS A 46 -25.85 16.93 18.85
CA LYS A 46 -26.30 17.18 20.23
C LYS A 46 -26.27 18.67 20.59
N ILE A 47 -25.23 19.40 20.20
CA ILE A 47 -25.14 20.86 20.41
C ILE A 47 -26.32 21.55 19.73
N ASN A 48 -26.56 21.25 18.45
CA ASN A 48 -27.63 21.87 17.68
C ASN A 48 -29.02 21.57 18.30
N GLU A 49 -29.25 20.32 18.71
CA GLU A 49 -30.50 19.91 19.38
C GLU A 49 -30.69 20.63 20.73
N ALA A 50 -29.62 20.74 21.53
CA ALA A 50 -29.66 21.45 22.81
C ALA A 50 -29.93 22.95 22.65
N GLU A 51 -29.32 23.59 21.66
CA GLU A 51 -29.57 25.01 21.34
C GLU A 51 -31.01 25.24 20.86
N GLN A 52 -31.53 24.36 19.98
CA GLN A 52 -32.93 24.42 19.54
C GLN A 52 -33.91 24.24 20.70
N PHE A 53 -33.62 23.29 21.59
CA PHE A 53 -34.41 23.08 22.79
C PHE A 53 -34.39 24.30 23.72
N LYS A 54 -33.20 24.87 23.96
CA LYS A 54 -33.02 26.11 24.74
C LYS A 54 -33.88 27.24 24.18
N ASN A 55 -33.77 27.52 22.88
CA ASN A 55 -34.52 28.58 22.22
C ASN A 55 -36.04 28.38 22.35
N THR A 56 -36.51 27.14 22.16
CA THR A 56 -37.94 26.80 22.32
C THR A 56 -38.43 27.06 23.75
N LYS A 57 -37.64 26.66 24.75
CA LYS A 57 -37.96 26.86 26.16
C LYS A 57 -37.93 28.33 26.58
N GLN A 58 -37.00 29.12 26.05
CA GLN A 58 -36.95 30.56 26.28
C GLN A 58 -38.21 31.26 25.76
N GLN A 59 -38.75 30.83 24.62
CA GLN A 59 -40.00 31.39 24.07
C GLN A 59 -41.23 31.03 24.89
N SER A 60 -41.31 29.82 25.44
CA SER A 60 -42.44 29.37 26.27
C SER A 60 -42.38 29.83 27.73
N GLY A 61 -41.26 30.42 28.15
CA GLY A 61 -40.91 30.66 29.55
C GLY A 61 -40.21 29.44 30.17
N ILE A 62 -39.08 29.69 30.83
CA ILE A 62 -38.24 28.70 31.51
C ILE A 62 -37.74 29.28 32.83
N ASN A 63 -37.62 28.44 33.86
CA ASN A 63 -37.02 28.86 35.13
C ASN A 63 -35.52 29.13 34.92
N ILE A 64 -34.99 30.18 35.56
CA ILE A 64 -33.57 30.55 35.50
C ILE A 64 -32.62 29.39 35.86
N SER A 65 -33.01 28.51 36.77
CA SER A 65 -32.21 27.35 37.18
C SER A 65 -32.11 26.32 36.05
N GLU A 66 -33.23 26.03 35.37
CA GLU A 66 -33.25 25.12 34.22
C GLU A 66 -32.49 25.71 33.03
N LEU A 67 -32.62 27.03 32.81
CA LEU A 67 -31.86 27.72 31.77
C LEU A 67 -30.35 27.62 32.02
N ARG A 68 -29.91 27.81 33.28
CA ARG A 68 -28.49 27.65 33.64
C ARG A 68 -28.01 26.23 33.38
N MET A 69 -28.78 25.21 33.76
CA MET A 69 -28.41 23.81 33.49
C MET A 69 -28.28 23.51 31.99
N LEU A 70 -29.15 24.08 31.15
CA LEU A 70 -29.05 23.93 29.69
C LEU A 70 -27.82 24.63 29.12
N GLU A 71 -27.50 25.84 29.56
CA GLU A 71 -26.28 26.55 29.16
C GLU A 71 -25.04 25.76 29.56
N ASP A 72 -24.96 25.29 30.82
CA ASP A 72 -23.83 24.50 31.32
C ASP A 72 -23.63 23.21 30.50
N TYR A 73 -24.72 22.53 30.15
CA TYR A 73 -24.67 21.35 29.29
C TYR A 73 -24.17 21.67 27.87
N ILE A 74 -24.65 22.77 27.28
CA ILE A 74 -24.18 23.23 25.96
C ILE A 74 -22.68 23.55 26.02
N TYR A 75 -22.21 24.25 27.06
CA TYR A 75 -20.78 24.54 27.24
C TYR A 75 -19.96 23.25 27.33
N GLN A 76 -20.41 22.25 28.09
CA GLN A 76 -19.72 20.95 28.15
C GLN A 76 -19.64 20.26 26.79
N LEU A 77 -20.72 20.28 26.00
CA LEU A 77 -20.71 19.73 24.65
C LEU A 77 -19.78 20.49 23.70
N GLN A 78 -19.72 21.82 23.82
CA GLN A 78 -18.80 22.65 23.03
C GLN A 78 -17.33 22.32 23.37
N ASP A 79 -17.01 22.12 24.64
CA ASP A 79 -15.67 21.73 25.09
C ASP A 79 -15.29 20.31 24.62
N GLU A 80 -16.26 19.38 24.64
CA GLU A 80 -16.10 18.05 24.04
C GLU A 80 -15.88 18.15 22.52
N SER A 81 -16.59 19.05 21.83
CA SER A 81 -16.44 19.28 20.39
C SER A 81 -15.04 19.79 20.04
N LEU A 82 -14.49 20.73 20.82
CA LEU A 82 -13.13 21.23 20.66
C LEU A 82 -12.11 20.11 20.84
N SER A 83 -12.27 19.28 21.87
CA SER A 83 -11.40 18.14 22.12
C SER A 83 -11.47 17.11 20.99
N SER A 84 -12.67 16.80 20.51
CA SER A 84 -12.90 15.89 19.38
C SER A 84 -12.30 16.42 18.07
N LYS A 85 -12.31 17.74 17.82
CA LYS A 85 -11.66 18.33 16.65
C LYS A 85 -10.14 18.18 16.69
N ARG A 86 -9.52 18.41 17.85
CA ARG A 86 -8.06 18.18 18.04
C ARG A 86 -7.70 16.72 17.85
N GLU A 87 -8.52 15.80 18.34
CA GLU A 87 -8.35 14.37 18.11
C GLU A 87 -8.43 14.01 16.61
N LEU A 88 -9.39 14.60 15.89
CA LEU A 88 -9.50 14.43 14.44
C LEU A 88 -8.26 14.91 13.68
N GLU A 89 -7.69 16.06 14.04
CA GLU A 89 -6.43 16.53 13.46
C GLU A 89 -5.28 15.54 13.67
N HIS A 90 -5.20 14.95 14.86
CA HIS A 90 -4.21 13.92 15.17
C HIS A 90 -4.42 12.65 14.34
N LEU A 91 -5.67 12.18 14.24
CA LEU A 91 -6.04 11.01 13.43
C LEU A 91 -5.77 11.25 11.94
N GLN A 92 -6.07 12.43 11.41
CA GLN A 92 -5.76 12.81 10.03
C GLN A 92 -4.24 12.79 9.77
N LYS A 93 -3.44 13.30 10.71
CA LYS A 93 -1.97 13.23 10.63
C LYS A 93 -1.48 11.78 10.63
N LYS A 94 -2.09 10.90 11.42
CA LYS A 94 -1.78 9.46 11.44
C LYS A 94 -2.08 8.81 10.09
N VAL A 95 -3.24 9.12 9.49
CA VAL A 95 -3.58 8.66 8.12
C VAL A 95 -2.53 9.13 7.13
N SER A 96 -2.21 10.42 7.09
CA SER A 96 -1.20 10.96 6.17
C SER A 96 0.18 10.32 6.34
N THR A 97 0.62 10.10 7.59
CA THR A 97 1.90 9.45 7.88
C THR A 97 1.91 7.99 7.41
N SER A 98 0.83 7.25 7.68
CA SER A 98 0.68 5.85 7.28
C SER A 98 0.61 5.68 5.75
N GLN A 99 -0.04 6.62 5.06
CA GLN A 99 -0.07 6.67 3.59
C GLN A 99 1.33 6.90 3.02
N GLY A 100 2.10 7.83 3.58
CA GLY A 100 3.49 8.07 3.18
C GLY A 100 4.38 6.84 3.40
N LEU A 101 4.19 6.12 4.51
CA LEU A 101 4.89 4.86 4.77
C LEU A 101 4.54 3.79 3.73
N LEU A 102 3.25 3.60 3.43
CA LEU A 102 2.81 2.64 2.42
C LEU A 102 3.40 2.97 1.05
N GLN A 103 3.40 4.24 0.65
CA GLN A 103 3.99 4.68 -0.61
C GLN A 103 5.47 4.32 -0.68
N LYS A 104 6.23 4.60 0.39
CA LYS A 104 7.65 4.25 0.47
C LYS A 104 7.86 2.74 0.34
N LYS A 105 7.08 1.93 1.04
CA LYS A 105 7.20 0.46 1.00
C LYS A 105 6.81 -0.14 -0.35
N ALA A 106 5.78 0.40 -1.00
CA ALA A 106 5.42 0.02 -2.36
C ALA A 106 6.53 0.38 -3.37
N GLN A 107 7.20 1.52 -3.21
CA GLN A 107 8.33 1.88 -4.07
C GLN A 107 9.54 0.96 -3.85
N GLU A 108 9.84 0.62 -2.60
CA GLU A 108 10.90 -0.35 -2.27
C GLU A 108 10.62 -1.71 -2.92
N GLU A 109 9.44 -2.30 -2.71
CA GLU A 109 9.00 -3.56 -3.34
C GLU A 109 9.13 -3.50 -4.88
N LYS A 110 8.54 -2.48 -5.51
CA LYS A 110 8.59 -2.32 -6.97
C LYS A 110 10.01 -2.27 -7.52
N THR A 111 10.94 -1.69 -6.77
CA THR A 111 12.36 -1.66 -7.16
C THR A 111 12.97 -3.07 -7.22
N TRP A 112 12.59 -3.95 -6.28
CA TRP A 112 13.03 -5.35 -6.28
C TRP A 112 12.33 -6.19 -7.35
N GLU A 113 11.04 -5.94 -7.62
CA GLU A 113 10.32 -6.57 -8.72
C GLU A 113 10.98 -6.24 -10.07
N ASN A 114 11.26 -4.96 -10.33
CA ASN A 114 11.95 -4.52 -11.54
C ASN A 114 13.33 -5.18 -11.68
N LEU A 115 14.08 -5.31 -10.58
CA LEU A 115 15.37 -5.98 -10.60
C LEU A 115 15.23 -7.48 -10.94
N LYS A 116 14.21 -8.15 -10.40
CA LYS A 116 13.91 -9.56 -10.72
C LYS A 116 13.57 -9.73 -12.19
N GLU A 117 12.75 -8.84 -12.74
CA GLU A 117 12.38 -8.84 -14.16
C GLU A 117 13.62 -8.67 -15.05
N GLN A 118 14.47 -7.67 -14.79
CA GLN A 118 15.72 -7.46 -15.53
C GLN A 118 16.64 -8.69 -15.49
N LYS A 119 16.77 -9.33 -14.32
CA LYS A 119 17.58 -10.55 -14.18
C LYS A 119 16.99 -11.74 -14.91
N LEU A 120 15.66 -11.84 -14.96
CA LEU A 120 14.97 -12.88 -15.73
C LEU A 120 15.20 -12.69 -17.23
N THR A 121 15.07 -11.46 -17.74
CA THR A 121 15.34 -11.15 -19.15
C THR A 121 16.77 -11.53 -19.52
N HIS A 122 17.75 -11.12 -18.71
CA HIS A 122 19.16 -11.44 -18.96
C HIS A 122 19.42 -12.95 -18.97
N PHE A 123 18.85 -13.68 -18.01
CA PHE A 123 18.96 -15.14 -17.97
C PHE A 123 18.38 -15.81 -19.22
N GLN A 124 17.26 -15.31 -19.72
CA GLN A 124 16.65 -15.82 -20.95
C GLN A 124 17.51 -15.55 -22.19
N GLU A 125 18.14 -14.37 -22.27
CA GLU A 125 19.07 -14.03 -23.34
C GLU A 125 20.32 -14.92 -23.31
N GLU A 126 20.94 -15.10 -22.14
CA GLU A 126 22.09 -15.99 -21.96
C GLU A 126 21.74 -17.44 -22.32
N SER A 127 20.58 -17.93 -21.87
CA SER A 127 20.13 -19.29 -22.19
C SER A 127 19.92 -19.49 -23.69
N LYS A 128 19.36 -18.50 -24.39
CA LYS A 128 19.19 -18.55 -25.85
C LYS A 128 20.53 -18.54 -26.58
N ALA A 129 21.47 -17.69 -26.14
CA ALA A 129 22.80 -17.61 -26.73
C ALA A 129 23.59 -18.92 -26.54
N ALA A 130 23.51 -19.53 -25.35
CA ALA A 130 24.14 -20.81 -25.07
C ALA A 130 23.53 -21.95 -25.92
N GLU A 131 22.20 -21.97 -26.06
CA GLU A 131 21.49 -22.93 -26.91
C GLU A 131 21.88 -22.77 -28.39
N GLN A 132 21.95 -21.53 -28.89
CA GLN A 132 22.39 -21.25 -30.25
C GLN A 132 23.83 -21.72 -30.49
N SER A 133 24.77 -21.40 -29.58
CA SER A 133 26.16 -21.85 -29.65
C SER A 133 26.25 -23.38 -29.71
N PHE A 134 25.45 -24.08 -28.92
CA PHE A 134 25.39 -25.55 -28.95
C PHE A 134 24.90 -26.10 -30.29
N PHE A 135 23.86 -25.48 -30.89
CA PHE A 135 23.38 -25.87 -32.22
C PHE A 135 24.40 -25.61 -33.32
N ASP A 136 25.10 -24.46 -33.26
CA ASP A 136 26.13 -24.10 -34.24
C ASP A 136 27.33 -25.04 -34.17
N GLU A 137 27.76 -25.45 -32.97
CA GLU A 137 28.79 -26.47 -32.78
C GLU A 137 28.35 -27.83 -33.34
N MET A 138 27.10 -28.24 -33.08
CA MET A 138 26.57 -29.50 -33.62
C MET A 138 26.47 -29.48 -35.15
N ALA A 139 26.07 -28.35 -35.74
CA ALA A 139 26.01 -28.19 -37.19
C ALA A 139 27.42 -28.23 -37.81
N SER A 140 28.37 -27.50 -37.22
CA SER A 140 29.77 -27.44 -37.67
C SER A 140 30.44 -28.82 -37.62
N THR A 141 30.26 -29.56 -36.52
CA THR A 141 30.82 -30.92 -36.37
C THR A 141 30.21 -31.90 -37.37
N ARG A 142 28.89 -31.83 -37.64
CA ARG A 142 28.24 -32.66 -38.67
C ARG A 142 28.75 -32.32 -40.06
N PHE A 143 28.85 -31.04 -40.40
CA PHE A 143 29.36 -30.58 -41.69
C PHE A 143 30.81 -31.03 -41.91
N TYR A 144 31.67 -30.88 -40.91
CA TYR A 144 33.06 -31.36 -40.96
C TYR A 144 33.14 -32.88 -41.18
N ARG A 145 32.28 -33.67 -40.51
CA ARG A 145 32.22 -35.13 -40.71
C ARG A 145 31.78 -35.50 -42.13
N LEU A 146 30.75 -34.84 -42.66
CA LEU A 146 30.23 -35.11 -44.00
C LEU A 146 31.23 -34.75 -45.09
N THR A 147 31.85 -33.57 -45.00
CA THR A 147 32.88 -33.12 -45.95
C THR A 147 34.09 -34.06 -45.94
N LYS A 148 34.54 -34.49 -44.77
CA LYS A 148 35.63 -35.48 -44.65
C LYS A 148 35.24 -36.83 -45.27
N ALA A 149 34.01 -37.30 -45.08
CA ALA A 149 33.53 -38.55 -45.67
C ALA A 149 33.45 -38.48 -47.21
N ASN A 150 32.97 -37.36 -47.76
CA ASN A 150 32.93 -37.15 -49.22
C ASN A 150 34.33 -37.08 -49.83
N ASN A 151 35.27 -36.37 -49.19
CA ASN A 151 36.66 -36.30 -49.65
C ASN A 151 37.36 -37.67 -49.63
N LEU A 152 36.96 -38.59 -48.74
CA LEU A 152 37.46 -39.97 -48.71
C LEU A 152 36.82 -40.85 -49.81
N ALA A 153 35.62 -40.51 -50.26
CA ALA A 153 34.91 -41.23 -51.33
C ALA A 153 35.30 -40.77 -52.75
N GLU A 154 35.77 -39.53 -52.91
CA GLU A 154 36.30 -39.00 -54.18
C GLU A 154 37.82 -39.24 -54.37
N GLY A 155 38.50 -39.76 -53.34
CA GLY A 155 39.94 -40.02 -53.33
C GLY A 155 40.37 -41.45 -53.72
N THR A 156 39.46 -42.24 -54.30
CA THR A 156 39.73 -43.57 -54.90
C THR A 156 39.31 -43.56 -56.36
#